data_AF-A0A8H5WXT1-F1
#
_entry.id   AF-A0A8H5WXT1-F1
#
_cell.length_a   1.000
_cell.length_b   1.000
_cell.length_c   1.000
_cell.angle_alpha   90.00
_cell.angle_beta   90.00
_cell.angle_gamma   90.00
#
_symmetry.space_group_name_H-M   'P 1'
#
loop_
_entity.id
_entity.type
_entity.pdbx_description
1 polymer ?
#
loop_
_entity_poly.entity_id
_entity_poly.type
_entity_poly.pdbx_seq_one_letter_code
_entity_poly.pdbx_strand_id
1 'polypeptide(L)'
;MAPWMNFSFWRPALANDRHEDRPATSRWLGKSRAIQFDDSNWVSVPEEILKHHPHFLQMWEGRHVLYMSDIPYHVAHIVVHYLNTNQYQNLKVQRSTETERTTIDFITAVFTHSVATKYQLPTLRQFAGERIVIYGDTISFVEIVKILSNKPFESMKITGQLYDYICHRSTKEGELMSTKSAEEIQQAIGGTMAGVLCQRIAKLEVENKHLKGVLGSH
;
A
#
# COMPACT_ATOMS: atom_id res chain seq x y z
N MET A 1 -7.89 -32.08 -48.02
CA MET A 1 -8.07 -32.85 -46.77
C MET A 1 -6.81 -33.69 -46.58
N ALA A 2 -5.99 -33.37 -45.58
CA ALA A 2 -4.80 -34.13 -45.25
C ALA A 2 -4.83 -34.42 -43.73
N PRO A 3 -5.00 -35.68 -43.31
CA PRO A 3 -5.02 -36.07 -41.91
C PRO A 3 -3.61 -36.49 -41.51
N TRP A 4 -2.83 -35.56 -40.95
CA TRP A 4 -1.52 -35.90 -40.39
C TRP A 4 -1.34 -35.17 -39.06
N MET A 5 -0.71 -35.88 -38.12
CA MET A 5 -0.42 -35.52 -36.73
C MET A 5 -1.44 -35.99 -35.68
N ASN A 6 -1.66 -37.30 -35.65
CA ASN A 6 -1.95 -38.00 -34.40
C ASN A 6 -0.60 -38.41 -33.79
N PHE A 7 0.03 -37.52 -33.01
CA PHE A 7 1.26 -37.84 -32.28
C PHE A 7 0.91 -38.64 -31.02
N SER A 8 0.65 -39.93 -31.18
CA SER A 8 0.63 -40.90 -30.09
C SER A 8 2.08 -41.23 -29.72
N PHE A 9 2.77 -40.30 -29.07
CA PHE A 9 4.17 -40.41 -28.64
C PHE A 9 4.36 -41.29 -27.39
N TRP A 10 3.50 -42.28 -27.16
CA TRP A 10 3.51 -43.11 -25.96
C TRP A 10 3.73 -44.57 -26.36
N ARG A 11 4.94 -45.08 -26.07
CA ARG A 11 5.18 -46.52 -26.04
C ARG A 11 4.34 -47.14 -24.91
N PRO A 12 3.89 -48.41 -25.04
CA PRO A 12 3.33 -49.14 -23.91
C PRO A 12 4.35 -49.21 -22.78
N ALA A 13 3.88 -49.08 -21.53
CA ALA A 13 4.70 -49.29 -20.35
C ALA A 13 5.30 -50.70 -20.38
N LEU A 14 6.61 -50.83 -20.19
CA LEU A 14 7.29 -52.13 -20.13
C LEU A 14 7.11 -52.73 -18.73
N ALA A 15 7.12 -54.06 -18.66
CA ALA A 15 6.82 -54.82 -17.42
C ALA A 15 7.76 -54.51 -16.22
N ASN A 16 8.84 -53.77 -16.44
CA ASN A 16 9.83 -53.37 -15.44
C ASN A 16 9.98 -51.84 -15.32
N ASP A 17 9.03 -51.04 -15.83
CA ASP A 17 9.06 -49.60 -15.66
C ASP A 17 8.98 -49.28 -14.16
N ARG A 18 10.03 -48.62 -13.65
CA ARG A 18 10.09 -48.17 -12.25
C ARG A 18 8.97 -47.18 -11.99
N HIS A 19 8.60 -47.05 -10.71
CA HIS A 19 7.67 -46.01 -10.27
C HIS A 19 8.08 -44.66 -10.88
N GLU A 20 7.16 -44.01 -11.59
CA GLU A 20 7.43 -42.78 -12.33
C GLU A 20 7.45 -41.61 -11.36
N ASP A 21 8.63 -41.31 -10.82
CA ASP A 21 8.84 -40.25 -9.84
C ASP A 21 9.09 -38.87 -10.48
N ARG A 22 9.11 -38.78 -11.82
CA ARG A 22 9.29 -37.50 -12.51
C ARG A 22 7.99 -36.68 -12.44
N PRO A 23 8.08 -35.35 -12.22
CA PRO A 23 6.89 -34.52 -12.11
C PRO A 23 6.14 -34.44 -13.45
N ALA A 24 4.82 -34.59 -13.39
CA ALA A 24 3.94 -34.50 -14.57
C ALA A 24 3.93 -33.10 -15.22
N THR A 25 4.36 -32.07 -14.49
CA THR A 25 4.40 -30.68 -14.95
C THR A 25 5.69 -30.00 -14.53
N SER A 26 6.20 -29.10 -15.37
CA SER A 26 7.36 -28.29 -15.01
C SER A 26 6.99 -27.31 -13.90
N ARG A 27 7.76 -27.32 -12.81
CA ARG A 27 7.67 -26.31 -11.73
C ARG A 27 8.08 -24.90 -12.16
N TRP A 28 8.69 -24.78 -13.34
CA TRP A 28 9.23 -23.52 -13.87
C TRP A 28 8.38 -22.94 -14.99
N LEU A 29 7.53 -23.75 -15.64
CA LEU A 29 6.68 -23.33 -16.74
C LEU A 29 5.24 -23.33 -16.26
N GLY A 30 4.64 -22.14 -16.21
CA GLY A 30 3.28 -21.95 -15.76
C GLY A 30 2.65 -20.72 -16.42
N LYS A 31 1.36 -20.54 -16.18
CA LYS A 31 0.68 -19.31 -16.56
C LYS A 31 1.19 -18.18 -15.67
N SER A 32 1.49 -17.05 -16.29
CA SER A 32 1.87 -15.82 -15.60
C SER A 32 1.05 -14.66 -16.14
N ARG A 33 0.88 -13.63 -15.33
CA ARG A 33 0.25 -12.38 -15.73
C ARG A 33 1.23 -11.23 -15.57
N ALA A 34 1.11 -10.23 -16.41
CA ALA A 34 1.97 -9.06 -16.38
C ALA A 34 1.34 -7.94 -15.54
N ILE A 35 2.18 -7.24 -14.79
CA ILE A 35 1.91 -5.94 -14.20
C ILE A 35 2.77 -4.92 -14.92
N GLN A 36 2.17 -3.84 -15.39
CA GLN A 36 2.88 -2.69 -15.93
C GLN A 36 2.75 -1.52 -14.95
N PHE A 37 3.89 -1.03 -14.47
CA PHE A 37 3.99 0.21 -13.71
C PHE A 37 4.37 1.38 -14.63
N ASP A 38 4.47 2.57 -14.06
CA ASP A 38 4.98 3.75 -14.78
C ASP A 38 6.40 3.51 -15.33
N ASP A 39 6.79 4.36 -16.28
CA ASP A 39 8.06 4.31 -17.00
C ASP A 39 8.30 3.00 -17.78
N SER A 40 7.23 2.31 -18.16
CA SER A 40 7.31 1.01 -18.85
C SER A 40 8.08 -0.04 -18.05
N ASN A 41 7.97 -0.03 -16.73
CA ASN A 41 8.47 -1.12 -15.90
C ASN A 41 7.48 -2.29 -15.90
N TRP A 42 7.92 -3.46 -16.35
CA TRP A 42 7.10 -4.67 -16.44
C TRP A 42 7.58 -5.75 -15.49
N VAL A 43 6.64 -6.40 -14.82
CA VAL A 43 6.89 -7.61 -14.04
C VAL A 43 5.92 -8.70 -14.43
N SER A 44 6.45 -9.90 -14.65
CA SER A 44 5.66 -11.12 -14.82
C SER A 44 5.52 -11.82 -13.48
N VAL A 45 4.28 -12.05 -13.04
CA VAL A 45 3.97 -12.75 -11.79
C VAL A 45 3.29 -14.08 -12.12
N PRO A 46 3.81 -15.21 -11.61
CA PRO A 46 3.15 -16.51 -11.73
C PRO A 46 1.69 -16.48 -11.22
N GLU A 47 0.78 -17.08 -11.97
CA GLU A 47 -0.65 -17.12 -11.59
C GLU A 47 -0.86 -17.87 -10.27
N GLU A 48 -0.03 -18.88 -9.96
CA GLU A 48 -0.06 -19.56 -8.65
C GLU A 48 0.20 -18.61 -7.48
N ILE A 49 1.06 -17.61 -7.65
CA ILE A 49 1.27 -16.58 -6.63
C ILE A 49 0.02 -15.70 -6.51
N LEU A 50 -0.52 -15.24 -7.65
CA LEU A 50 -1.71 -14.38 -7.67
C LEU A 50 -2.97 -15.04 -7.11
N LYS A 51 -3.09 -16.38 -7.18
CA LYS A 51 -4.21 -17.13 -6.58
C LYS A 51 -4.30 -16.97 -5.06
N HIS A 52 -3.18 -16.67 -4.38
CA HIS A 52 -3.19 -16.34 -2.95
C HIS A 52 -3.79 -14.94 -2.67
N HIS A 53 -3.96 -14.12 -3.71
CA HIS A 53 -4.52 -12.77 -3.65
C HIS A 53 -5.72 -12.64 -4.62
N PRO A 54 -6.83 -13.35 -4.37
CA PRO A 54 -7.92 -13.50 -5.34
C PRO A 54 -8.56 -12.18 -5.76
N HIS A 55 -8.72 -11.23 -4.82
CA HIS A 55 -9.24 -9.90 -5.11
C HIS A 55 -8.32 -9.10 -6.03
N PHE A 56 -7.00 -9.22 -5.84
CA PHE A 56 -6.03 -8.58 -6.71
C PHE A 56 -6.01 -9.23 -8.10
N LEU A 57 -6.08 -10.57 -8.17
CA LEU A 57 -6.15 -11.32 -9.43
C LEU A 57 -7.39 -10.95 -10.26
N GLN A 58 -8.52 -10.67 -9.61
CA GLN A 58 -9.75 -10.22 -10.29
C GLN A 58 -9.57 -8.90 -11.05
N MET A 59 -8.63 -8.04 -10.63
CA MET A 59 -8.39 -6.72 -11.27
C MET A 59 -7.91 -6.83 -12.72
N TRP A 60 -7.41 -7.99 -13.15
CA TRP A 60 -7.09 -8.21 -14.56
C TRP A 60 -8.35 -8.31 -15.43
N GLU A 61 -9.51 -8.70 -14.89
CA GLU A 61 -10.77 -8.79 -15.65
C GLU A 61 -10.65 -9.59 -16.97
N GLY A 62 -9.88 -10.69 -16.93
CA GLY A 62 -9.61 -11.52 -18.12
C GLY A 62 -8.51 -11.01 -19.05
N ARG A 63 -7.93 -9.82 -18.78
CA ARG A 63 -6.76 -9.29 -19.49
C ARG A 63 -5.48 -10.03 -19.07
N HIS A 64 -4.43 -9.89 -19.89
CA HIS A 64 -3.09 -10.41 -19.58
C HIS A 64 -2.22 -9.42 -18.80
N VAL A 65 -2.55 -8.13 -18.84
CA VAL A 65 -1.78 -7.04 -18.25
C VAL A 65 -2.67 -6.23 -17.31
N LEU A 66 -2.19 -5.98 -16.08
CA LEU A 66 -2.76 -4.99 -15.18
C LEU A 66 -1.89 -3.74 -15.22
N TYR A 67 -2.53 -2.61 -15.51
CA TYR A 67 -1.87 -1.30 -15.53
C TYR A 67 -1.99 -0.66 -14.17
N MET A 68 -0.85 -0.38 -13.54
CA MET A 68 -0.73 0.25 -12.24
C MET A 68 -0.03 1.61 -12.35
N SER A 69 -0.80 2.63 -12.75
CA SER A 69 -0.31 4.00 -12.95
C SER A 69 -0.18 4.81 -11.67
N ASP A 70 0.69 5.83 -11.73
CA ASP A 70 1.04 6.78 -10.67
C ASP A 70 1.67 6.09 -9.43
N ILE A 71 2.49 5.08 -9.68
CA ILE A 71 3.18 4.30 -8.65
C ILE A 71 4.70 4.49 -8.79
N PRO A 72 5.33 5.21 -7.84
CA PRO A 72 6.78 5.35 -7.82
C PRO A 72 7.50 3.99 -7.77
N TYR A 73 8.66 3.91 -8.41
CA TYR A 73 9.47 2.69 -8.50
C TYR A 73 9.69 1.96 -7.15
N HIS A 74 9.97 2.71 -6.08
CA HIS A 74 10.19 2.12 -4.75
C HIS A 74 8.93 1.50 -4.14
N VAL A 75 7.74 2.00 -4.49
CA VAL A 75 6.44 1.43 -4.09
C VAL A 75 6.11 0.21 -4.94
N ALA A 76 6.40 0.26 -6.25
CA ALA A 76 6.26 -0.88 -7.16
C ALA A 76 7.09 -2.08 -6.67
N HIS A 77 8.32 -1.84 -6.20
CA HIS A 77 9.15 -2.85 -5.55
C HIS A 77 8.44 -3.51 -4.37
N ILE A 78 7.87 -2.72 -3.45
CA ILE A 78 7.19 -3.26 -2.26
C ILE A 78 6.02 -4.15 -2.66
N VAL A 79 5.20 -3.71 -3.61
CA VAL A 79 4.05 -4.51 -4.10
C VAL A 79 4.53 -5.85 -4.66
N VAL A 80 5.50 -5.82 -5.58
CA VAL A 80 6.02 -7.04 -6.22
C VAL A 80 6.71 -7.94 -5.20
N HIS A 81 7.51 -7.38 -4.31
CA HIS A 81 8.16 -8.13 -3.24
C HIS A 81 7.12 -8.82 -2.35
N TYR A 82 6.12 -8.08 -1.88
CA TYR A 82 5.02 -8.62 -1.06
C TYR A 82 4.29 -9.77 -1.76
N LEU A 83 3.95 -9.64 -3.04
CA LEU A 83 3.30 -10.74 -3.78
C LEU A 83 4.14 -12.02 -3.74
N ASN A 84 5.47 -11.91 -3.80
CA ASN A 84 6.35 -13.08 -3.83
C ASN A 84 6.71 -13.63 -2.44
N THR A 85 6.74 -12.79 -1.42
CA THR A 85 7.30 -13.16 -0.09
C THR A 85 6.31 -13.05 1.06
N ASN A 86 5.16 -12.42 0.84
CA ASN A 86 4.22 -11.98 1.88
C ASN A 86 4.86 -11.06 2.95
N GLN A 87 5.95 -10.37 2.61
CA GLN A 87 6.64 -9.45 3.52
C GLN A 87 6.62 -8.02 2.97
N TYR A 88 6.73 -7.04 3.88
CA TYR A 88 6.95 -5.64 3.53
C TYR A 88 8.46 -5.35 3.53
N GLN A 89 8.98 -4.79 2.44
CA GLN A 89 10.40 -4.43 2.33
C GLN A 89 10.60 -3.13 1.54
N ASN A 90 11.13 -2.09 2.20
CA ASN A 90 11.59 -0.87 1.53
C ASN A 90 12.91 -1.10 0.79
N LEU A 91 13.10 -0.34 -0.29
CA LEU A 91 14.43 -0.15 -0.85
C LEU A 91 15.28 0.71 0.08
N LYS A 92 16.59 0.45 0.08
CA LYS A 92 17.54 1.26 0.84
C LYS A 92 17.65 2.66 0.24
N VAL A 93 17.41 3.70 1.05
CA VAL A 93 17.68 5.09 0.68
C VAL A 93 19.20 5.35 0.76
N GLN A 94 19.79 5.82 -0.33
CA GLN A 94 21.23 6.11 -0.37
C GLN A 94 21.51 7.56 0.05
N ARG A 95 22.66 7.77 0.71
CA ARG A 95 23.25 9.11 0.97
C ARG A 95 22.30 10.13 1.62
N SER A 96 21.57 9.70 2.65
CA SER A 96 20.62 10.52 3.39
C SER A 96 20.89 10.47 4.90
N THR A 97 20.61 11.57 5.57
CA THR A 97 20.59 11.66 7.03
C THR A 97 19.51 10.73 7.60
N GLU A 98 19.60 10.39 8.89
CA GLU A 98 18.58 9.54 9.55
C GLU A 98 17.17 10.15 9.46
N THR A 99 17.06 11.46 9.64
CA THR A 99 15.80 12.19 9.54
C THR A 99 15.21 12.13 8.13
N GLU A 100 16.02 12.38 7.10
CA GLU A 100 15.58 12.28 5.70
C GLU A 100 15.15 10.86 5.34
N ARG A 101 15.90 9.84 5.80
CA ARG A 101 15.54 8.43 5.61
C ARG A 101 14.17 8.13 6.19
N THR A 102 13.94 8.58 7.42
CA THR A 102 12.68 8.33 8.11
C THR A 102 11.50 9.02 7.44
N THR A 103 11.69 10.26 6.96
CA THR A 103 10.69 10.97 6.15
C THR A 103 10.37 10.24 4.84
N ILE A 104 11.40 9.76 4.13
CA ILE A 104 11.21 9.00 2.88
C ILE A 104 10.49 7.67 3.15
N ASP A 105 10.84 6.98 4.23
CA ASP A 105 10.20 5.73 4.63
C ASP A 105 8.73 5.95 5.04
N PHE A 106 8.42 7.06 5.71
CA PHE A 106 7.05 7.48 6.01
C PHE A 106 6.23 7.74 4.73
N ILE A 107 6.77 8.55 3.81
CA ILE A 107 6.15 8.86 2.50
C ILE A 107 5.88 7.56 1.73
N THR A 108 6.84 6.65 1.71
CA THR A 108 6.74 5.34 1.06
C THR A 108 5.63 4.48 1.69
N ALA A 109 5.53 4.47 3.02
CA ALA A 109 4.49 3.74 3.73
C ALA A 109 3.09 4.31 3.46
N VAL A 110 2.93 5.64 3.44
CA VAL A 110 1.67 6.31 3.07
C VAL A 110 1.25 5.93 1.65
N PHE A 111 2.16 6.01 0.69
CA PHE A 111 1.90 5.59 -0.69
C PHE A 111 1.48 4.12 -0.78
N THR A 112 2.24 3.25 -0.12
CA THR A 112 1.97 1.81 -0.14
C THR A 112 0.61 1.50 0.49
N HIS A 113 0.23 2.18 1.58
CA HIS A 113 -1.10 2.06 2.17
C HIS A 113 -2.21 2.46 1.18
N SER A 114 -2.00 3.53 0.40
CA SER A 114 -2.91 3.94 -0.69
C SER A 114 -3.07 2.86 -1.74
N VAL A 115 -1.94 2.39 -2.28
CA VAL A 115 -1.87 1.40 -3.36
C VAL A 115 -2.49 0.09 -2.89
N ALA A 116 -2.12 -0.40 -1.71
CA ALA A 116 -2.69 -1.61 -1.14
C ALA A 116 -4.20 -1.51 -0.90
N THR A 117 -4.71 -0.31 -0.59
CA THR A 117 -6.16 -0.07 -0.52
C THR A 117 -6.80 -0.12 -1.90
N LYS A 118 -6.26 0.59 -2.90
CA LYS A 118 -6.76 0.64 -4.28
C LYS A 118 -6.78 -0.74 -4.94
N TYR A 119 -5.76 -1.55 -4.70
CA TYR A 119 -5.58 -2.86 -5.32
C TYR A 119 -5.99 -4.04 -4.41
N GLN A 120 -6.72 -3.77 -3.33
CA GLN A 120 -7.32 -4.79 -2.47
C GLN A 120 -6.31 -5.81 -1.92
N LEU A 121 -5.17 -5.32 -1.42
CA LEU A 121 -4.11 -6.08 -0.76
C LEU A 121 -4.15 -5.81 0.76
N PRO A 122 -5.10 -6.40 1.51
CA PRO A 122 -5.40 -5.99 2.88
C PRO A 122 -4.23 -6.19 3.85
N THR A 123 -3.48 -7.28 3.75
CA THR A 123 -2.32 -7.53 4.62
C THR A 123 -1.18 -6.56 4.32
N LEU A 124 -0.93 -6.24 3.05
CA LEU A 124 0.04 -5.21 2.70
C LEU A 124 -0.38 -3.83 3.21
N ARG A 125 -1.68 -3.51 3.13
CA ARG A 125 -2.24 -2.28 3.69
C ARG A 125 -1.97 -2.22 5.20
N GLN A 126 -2.16 -3.33 5.91
CA GLN A 126 -1.89 -3.41 7.34
C GLN A 126 -0.41 -3.17 7.65
N PHE A 127 0.52 -3.85 6.95
CA PHE A 127 1.96 -3.62 7.13
C PHE A 127 2.35 -2.18 6.86
N ALA A 128 1.80 -1.56 5.81
CA ALA A 128 2.03 -0.15 5.52
C ALA A 128 1.47 0.76 6.63
N GLY A 129 0.30 0.44 7.18
CA GLY A 129 -0.29 1.11 8.35
C GLY A 129 0.60 1.07 9.59
N GLU A 130 1.18 -0.09 9.90
CA GLU A 130 2.14 -0.24 11.00
C GLU A 130 3.39 0.62 10.79
N ARG A 131 3.90 0.67 9.55
CA ARG A 131 5.05 1.51 9.18
C ARG A 131 4.75 3.02 9.25
N ILE A 132 3.54 3.44 8.88
CA ILE A 132 3.09 4.83 9.05
C ILE A 132 3.23 5.28 10.51
N VAL A 133 2.80 4.44 11.46
CA VAL A 133 2.92 4.74 12.89
C VAL A 133 4.40 4.82 13.31
N ILE A 134 5.18 3.79 12.97
CA ILE A 134 6.59 3.69 13.38
C ILE A 134 7.42 4.89 12.90
N TYR A 135 7.30 5.24 11.62
CA TYR A 135 8.07 6.35 11.06
C TYR A 135 7.45 7.70 11.42
N GLY A 136 6.13 7.81 11.33
CA GLY A 136 5.41 9.05 11.57
C GLY A 136 5.57 9.55 13.00
N ASP A 137 5.74 8.65 13.98
CA ASP A 137 5.92 9.07 15.38
C ASP A 137 7.22 9.83 15.63
N THR A 138 8.21 9.66 14.75
CA THR A 138 9.49 10.38 14.79
C THR A 138 9.46 11.71 14.03
N ILE A 139 8.39 11.98 13.28
CA ILE A 139 8.22 13.19 12.45
C ILE A 139 7.29 14.16 13.19
N SER A 140 7.56 15.46 13.08
CA SER A 140 6.67 16.47 13.66
C SER A 140 5.31 16.46 12.97
N PHE A 141 4.23 16.75 13.72
CA PHE A 141 2.91 16.76 13.11
C PHE A 141 2.79 17.82 12.00
N VAL A 142 3.42 18.98 12.19
CA VAL A 142 3.49 20.05 11.18
C VAL A 142 4.09 19.53 9.86
N GLU A 143 5.18 18.76 9.93
CA GLU A 143 5.81 18.20 8.74
C GLU A 143 4.92 17.13 8.07
N ILE A 144 4.22 16.30 8.85
CA ILE A 144 3.23 15.37 8.30
C ILE A 144 2.12 16.12 7.55
N VAL A 145 1.60 17.22 8.11
CA VAL A 145 0.59 18.05 7.45
C VAL A 145 1.13 18.64 6.15
N LYS A 146 2.37 19.14 6.15
CA LYS A 146 3.05 19.65 4.94
C LYS A 146 3.17 18.56 3.88
N ILE A 147 3.65 17.37 4.23
CA ILE A 147 3.80 16.24 3.30
C ILE A 147 2.45 15.88 2.67
N LEU A 148 1.42 15.67 3.49
CA LEU A 148 0.12 15.17 3.03
C LEU A 148 -0.72 16.21 2.29
N SER A 149 -0.44 17.50 2.47
CA SER A 149 -1.12 18.58 1.77
C SER A 149 -0.52 18.90 0.40
N ASN A 150 0.67 18.35 0.09
CA ASN A 150 1.37 18.59 -1.16
C ASN A 150 1.27 17.40 -2.12
N LYS A 151 1.65 17.61 -3.38
CA LYS A 151 1.78 16.51 -4.34
C LYS A 151 2.80 15.47 -3.85
N PRO A 152 2.55 14.18 -4.08
CA PRO A 152 1.40 13.61 -4.82
C PRO A 152 0.18 13.29 -3.94
N PHE A 153 0.15 13.71 -2.68
CA PHE A 153 -0.87 13.32 -1.71
C PHE A 153 -2.06 14.27 -1.59
N GLU A 154 -1.97 15.48 -2.14
CA GLU A 154 -3.00 16.52 -2.06
C GLU A 154 -4.43 16.02 -2.41
N SER A 155 -4.53 15.08 -3.36
CA SER A 155 -5.78 14.48 -3.84
C SER A 155 -5.99 13.04 -3.34
N MET A 156 -5.05 12.50 -2.58
CA MET A 156 -5.12 11.15 -2.03
C MET A 156 -6.21 11.08 -0.96
N LYS A 157 -7.09 10.09 -1.10
CA LYS A 157 -8.13 9.85 -0.09
C LYS A 157 -7.51 9.31 1.20
N ILE A 158 -7.52 10.14 2.24
CA ILE A 158 -7.07 9.75 3.58
C ILE A 158 -8.17 8.92 4.26
N THR A 159 -7.93 7.62 4.45
CA THR A 159 -8.90 6.67 5.01
C THR A 159 -8.22 5.57 5.83
N GLY A 160 -9.01 4.82 6.60
CA GLY A 160 -8.54 3.66 7.36
C GLY A 160 -7.47 4.03 8.37
N GLN A 161 -6.44 3.19 8.51
CA GLN A 161 -5.39 3.37 9.52
C GLN A 161 -4.66 4.71 9.39
N LEU A 162 -4.49 5.24 8.16
CA LEU A 162 -3.88 6.56 7.97
C LEU A 162 -4.76 7.68 8.54
N TYR A 163 -6.07 7.62 8.33
CA TYR A 163 -7.02 8.59 8.90
C TYR A 163 -6.99 8.54 10.43
N ASP A 164 -7.06 7.33 10.99
CA ASP A 164 -7.06 7.10 12.43
C ASP A 164 -5.77 7.62 13.06
N TYR A 165 -4.63 7.35 12.43
CA TYR A 165 -3.31 7.85 12.85
C TYR A 165 -3.26 9.38 12.85
N ILE A 166 -3.70 10.04 11.78
CA ILE A 166 -3.70 11.51 11.69
C ILE A 166 -4.61 12.13 12.74
N CYS A 167 -5.79 11.57 12.96
CA CYS A 167 -6.72 12.03 13.99
C CYS A 167 -6.14 11.88 15.40
N HIS A 168 -5.46 10.75 15.67
CA HIS A 168 -4.76 10.53 16.93
C HIS A 168 -3.64 11.56 17.13
N ARG A 169 -2.77 11.73 16.14
CA ARG A 169 -1.66 12.70 16.20
C ARG A 169 -2.14 14.13 16.35
N SER A 170 -3.19 14.53 15.64
CA SER A 170 -3.80 15.86 15.76
C SER A 170 -4.30 16.14 17.17
N THR A 171 -4.85 15.13 17.86
CA THR A 171 -5.33 15.29 19.23
C THR A 171 -4.17 15.53 20.20
N LYS A 172 -3.12 14.70 20.08
CA LYS A 172 -1.90 14.82 20.90
C LYS A 172 -1.18 16.15 20.66
N GLU A 173 -1.15 16.63 19.41
CA GLU A 173 -0.54 17.91 19.08
C GLU A 173 -1.35 19.08 19.66
N GLY A 174 -2.68 19.02 19.62
CA GLY A 174 -3.56 20.05 20.17
C GLY A 174 -3.35 20.30 21.67
N GLU A 175 -3.05 19.24 22.43
CA GLU A 175 -2.71 19.34 23.86
C GLU A 175 -1.37 20.05 24.11
N LEU A 176 -0.47 20.05 23.12
CA LEU A 176 0.90 20.55 23.22
C LEU A 176 1.14 21.81 22.37
N MET A 177 0.09 22.42 21.82
CA MET A 177 0.20 23.36 20.71
C MET A 177 0.80 24.71 21.12
N SER A 178 1.81 25.15 20.35
CA SER A 178 2.34 26.52 20.37
C SER A 178 1.73 27.38 19.26
N THR A 179 1.75 28.71 19.40
CA THR A 179 1.25 29.63 18.35
C THR A 179 1.99 29.48 17.02
N LYS A 180 3.31 29.29 17.06
CA LYS A 180 4.14 29.07 15.86
C LYS A 180 3.72 27.81 15.10
N SER A 181 3.47 26.70 15.80
CA SER A 181 3.03 25.46 15.16
C SER A 181 1.68 25.63 14.47
N ALA A 182 0.76 26.40 15.08
CA ALA A 182 -0.56 26.67 14.51
C ALA A 182 -0.48 27.45 13.19
N GLU A 183 0.37 28.49 13.13
CA GLU A 183 0.58 29.27 11.91
C GLU A 183 1.20 28.42 10.79
N GLU A 184 2.19 27.59 11.10
CA GLU A 184 2.81 26.70 10.11
C GLU A 184 1.82 25.66 9.56
N ILE A 185 0.96 25.11 10.43
CA ILE A 185 -0.12 24.21 10.02
C ILE A 185 -1.09 24.96 9.10
N GLN A 186 -1.53 26.15 9.48
CA GLN A 186 -2.48 26.93 8.69
C GLN A 186 -1.95 27.26 7.29
N GLN A 187 -0.64 27.54 7.16
CA GLN A 187 -0.01 27.80 5.87
C GLN A 187 0.19 26.54 5.01
N ALA A 188 0.33 25.38 5.65
CA ALA A 188 0.61 24.12 4.97
C ALA A 188 -0.64 23.38 4.51
N ILE A 189 -1.80 23.62 5.12
CA ILE A 189 -3.03 22.85 4.89
C ILE A 189 -3.56 23.04 3.46
N GLY A 190 -3.79 21.93 2.77
CA GLY A 190 -4.47 21.88 1.47
C GLY A 190 -5.22 20.55 1.26
N GLY A 191 -6.06 20.51 0.22
CA GLY A 191 -6.65 19.26 -0.30
C GLY A 191 -7.41 18.41 0.72
N THR A 192 -7.22 17.09 0.69
CA THR A 192 -7.90 16.13 1.58
C THR A 192 -7.50 16.28 3.05
N MET A 193 -6.28 16.76 3.33
CA MET A 193 -5.80 16.99 4.69
C MET A 193 -6.63 18.08 5.40
N ALA A 194 -7.03 19.13 4.70
CA ALA A 194 -7.94 20.15 5.21
C ALA A 194 -9.26 19.54 5.70
N GLY A 195 -9.84 18.65 4.89
CA GLY A 195 -11.09 17.95 5.23
C GLY A 195 -10.97 17.09 6.48
N VAL A 196 -9.87 16.33 6.62
CA VAL A 196 -9.62 15.49 7.81
C VAL A 196 -9.51 16.33 9.07
N LEU A 197 -8.76 17.43 9.03
CA LEU A 197 -8.60 18.33 10.18
C LEU A 197 -9.89 19.04 10.54
N CYS A 198 -10.65 19.57 9.57
CA CYS A 198 -11.95 20.19 9.81
C CYS A 198 -12.94 19.20 10.46
N GLN A 199 -12.98 17.95 9.97
CA GLN A 199 -13.83 16.92 10.57
C GLN A 199 -13.43 16.63 12.02
N ARG A 200 -12.13 16.59 12.32
CA ARG A 200 -11.65 16.39 13.69
C ARG A 200 -12.02 17.55 14.61
N ILE A 201 -11.84 18.79 14.15
CA ILE A 201 -12.24 20.00 14.88
C ILE A 201 -13.73 19.97 15.21
N ALA A 202 -14.59 19.71 14.22
CA ALA A 202 -16.04 19.64 14.43
C ALA A 202 -16.42 18.57 15.47
N LYS A 203 -15.76 17.41 15.44
CA LYS A 203 -15.98 16.33 16.42
C LYS A 203 -15.58 16.77 17.84
N LEU A 204 -14.43 17.42 17.99
CA LEU A 204 -13.96 17.94 19.28
C LEU A 204 -14.88 19.03 19.84
N GLU A 205 -15.42 19.91 19.00
CA GLU A 205 -16.39 20.93 19.43
C GLU A 205 -17.68 20.33 19.98
N VAL A 206 -18.18 19.26 19.34
CA VAL A 206 -19.36 18.52 19.81
C VAL A 206 -19.08 17.85 21.15
N GLU A 207 -17.94 17.16 21.29
CA GLU A 207 -17.51 16.53 22.55
C GLU A 207 -17.39 17.57 23.69
N ASN A 208 -16.80 18.73 23.40
CA ASN A 208 -16.65 19.83 24.37
C ASN A 208 -18.00 20.42 24.81
N LYS A 209 -18.93 20.65 23.87
CA LYS A 209 -20.30 21.08 24.19
C LYS A 209 -21.04 20.05 25.04
N HIS A 210 -20.90 18.76 24.74
CA HIS A 210 -21.50 17.69 25.53
C HIS A 210 -20.94 17.66 26.96
N LEU A 211 -19.63 17.72 27.13
CA LEU A 211 -18.98 17.76 28.44
C LEU A 211 -19.43 18.97 29.27
N LYS A 212 -19.52 20.17 28.66
CA LYS A 212 -20.04 21.37 29.34
C LYS A 212 -21.52 21.23 29.73
N GLY A 213 -22.34 20.58 28.91
CA GLY A 213 -23.73 20.28 29.26
C GLY A 213 -23.86 19.33 30.45
N VAL A 214 -23.02 18.30 30.52
CA VAL A 214 -22.98 17.36 31.65
C VAL A 214 -22.47 18.05 32.93
N LEU A 215 -21.42 18.87 32.83
CA LEU A 215 -20.81 19.56 33.97
C LEU A 215 -21.61 20.77 34.47
N GLY A 216 -22.38 21.44 33.60
CA GLY A 216 -23.23 22.58 33.96
C GLY A 216 -24.62 22.20 34.52
N SER A 217 -24.88 20.91 34.72
CA SER A 217 -26.15 20.37 35.26
C SER A 217 -26.07 20.01 36.76
N HIS A 218 -25.03 20.47 37.46
CA HIS A 218 -24.85 20.38 38.92
C HIS A 218 -24.67 21.79 39.50
#